data_AF-A0A084TC43-F1
#
_entry.id   AF-A0A084TC43-F1
#
_cell.length_a   1.000
_cell.length_b   1.000
_cell.length_c   1.000
_cell.angle_alpha   90.00
_cell.angle_beta   90.00
_cell.angle_gamma   90.00
#
_symmetry.space_group_name_H-M   'P 1'
#
loop_
_entity.id
_entity.type
_entity.pdbx_description
1 polymer ?
#
loop_
_entity_poly.entity_id
_entity_poly.type
_entity_poly.pdbx_seq_one_letter_code
_entity_poly.pdbx_strand_id
1 'polypeptide(L)'
;MFETLGLFLGSFFDAVIGPNLVVPGEPFMIAAGYQLYSGGYLAVIAVLIGGLLGDQLSFFIGRHYGFSAQKKLLRWQPKIRRPLARCRLLMNRNSFWVIAFARLLGPIAWVVPFMAGTNHIRWRKFSLYALIGLLLGVGQFVVWGYLLAAGVDNVPVLGEMATFISEHKYTLGLSLASLALFYFGLKKQWRYAWLKASSFLLVGMLALNYSHFFWFSDDTVVTTTTDTQNKVVDVKGLNFKVFAGQSSIYSAQAVNVVYLGETPKNLMKQLGWIENKTFSRSELEFSDYVNLLKTKTPPVSDLMWNGQPQDLAFQLPGTLTKRSHIRWWNAGIDKQTGETVWVGALSYDNGLTITPYGGIITILHSVAPDVDSERDKLKQDVFRLNAQWNAENLKLATVTAKNDSHDYYTDGKVLVVSQQMPVESFTNVF
;
A
#
# COMPACT_ATOMS: atom_id res chain seq x y z
N MET A 1 25.35 -16.29 -3.11
CA MET A 1 25.83 -14.89 -3.14
C MET A 1 26.79 -14.79 -4.32
N PHE A 2 26.68 -13.75 -5.16
CA PHE A 2 27.66 -13.56 -6.24
C PHE A 2 29.04 -13.37 -5.63
N GLU A 3 30.05 -14.06 -6.15
CA GLU A 3 31.43 -13.71 -5.83
C GLU A 3 31.70 -12.28 -6.30
N THR A 4 32.56 -11.55 -5.59
CA THR A 4 32.96 -10.17 -5.92
C THR A 4 33.45 -10.05 -7.37
N LEU A 5 34.08 -11.10 -7.90
CA LEU A 5 34.48 -11.20 -9.30
C LEU A 5 33.29 -11.22 -10.26
N GLY A 6 32.21 -11.93 -9.93
CA GLY A 6 30.99 -11.96 -10.73
C GLY A 6 30.31 -10.60 -10.81
N LEU A 7 30.28 -9.86 -9.70
CA LEU A 7 29.75 -8.48 -9.64
C LEU A 7 30.59 -7.52 -10.49
N PHE A 8 31.92 -7.64 -10.40
CA PHE A 8 32.85 -6.88 -11.22
C PHE A 8 32.64 -7.15 -12.71
N LEU A 9 32.64 -8.42 -13.12
CA LEU A 9 32.50 -8.82 -14.51
C LEU A 9 31.14 -8.43 -15.09
N GLY A 10 30.05 -8.58 -14.31
CA GLY A 10 28.71 -8.15 -14.71
C GLY A 10 28.65 -6.66 -15.02
N SER A 11 29.15 -5.82 -14.11
CA SER A 11 29.18 -4.37 -14.35
C SER A 11 30.18 -3.96 -15.42
N PHE A 12 31.28 -4.69 -15.58
CA PHE A 12 32.26 -4.44 -16.63
C PHE A 12 31.68 -4.72 -18.02
N PHE A 13 31.07 -5.88 -18.22
CA PHE A 13 30.51 -6.25 -19.52
C PHE A 13 29.29 -5.40 -19.91
N ASP A 14 28.49 -4.92 -18.95
CA ASP A 14 27.42 -3.95 -19.20
C ASP A 14 27.94 -2.56 -19.65
N ALA A 15 29.11 -2.13 -19.14
CA ALA A 15 29.73 -0.88 -19.55
C ALA A 15 30.53 -0.99 -20.87
N VAL A 16 30.91 -2.20 -21.28
CA VAL A 16 31.66 -2.43 -22.53
C VAL A 16 30.71 -2.53 -23.73
N ILE A 17 30.99 -1.72 -24.76
CA ILE A 17 30.23 -1.71 -26.01
C ILE A 17 30.27 -3.08 -26.71
N GLY A 18 29.11 -3.70 -26.91
CA GLY A 18 28.95 -5.01 -27.53
C GLY A 18 28.42 -6.07 -26.56
N PRO A 19 29.23 -6.54 -25.58
CA PRO A 19 28.79 -7.47 -24.54
C PRO A 19 27.58 -6.97 -23.74
N ASN A 20 27.44 -5.65 -23.59
CA ASN A 20 26.32 -5.01 -22.91
C ASN A 20 24.92 -5.29 -23.48
N LEU A 21 24.82 -5.76 -24.72
CA LEU A 21 23.53 -6.21 -25.29
C LEU A 21 23.08 -7.56 -24.74
N VAL A 22 23.98 -8.33 -24.14
CA VAL A 22 23.74 -9.68 -23.63
C VAL A 22 23.75 -9.72 -22.11
N VAL A 23 24.61 -8.92 -21.48
CA VAL A 23 24.79 -8.89 -20.03
C VAL A 23 24.09 -7.65 -19.46
N PRO A 24 22.90 -7.79 -18.81
CA PRO A 24 22.26 -6.67 -18.13
C PRO A 24 23.03 -6.35 -16.84
N GLY A 25 23.41 -5.09 -16.65
CA GLY A 25 24.17 -4.65 -15.48
C GLY A 25 23.35 -4.50 -14.20
N GLU A 26 22.05 -4.21 -14.31
CA GLU A 26 21.19 -3.84 -13.17
C GLU A 26 21.13 -4.92 -12.08
N PRO A 27 20.99 -6.23 -12.40
CA PRO A 27 20.97 -7.29 -11.38
C PRO A 27 22.24 -7.33 -10.52
N PHE A 28 23.41 -7.08 -11.12
CA PHE A 28 24.68 -7.08 -10.41
C PHE A 28 24.82 -5.85 -9.49
N MET A 29 24.34 -4.69 -9.93
CA MET A 29 24.35 -3.46 -9.13
C MET A 29 23.42 -3.59 -7.90
N ILE A 30 22.23 -4.16 -8.09
CA ILE A 30 21.27 -4.45 -7.01
C ILE A 30 21.86 -5.48 -6.04
N ALA A 31 22.48 -6.55 -6.55
CA ALA A 31 23.14 -7.57 -5.72
C ALA A 31 24.29 -6.99 -4.87
N ALA A 32 25.04 -6.01 -5.41
CA ALA A 32 26.06 -5.30 -4.63
C ALA A 32 25.47 -4.47 -3.50
N GLY A 33 24.31 -3.82 -3.71
CA GLY A 33 23.54 -3.15 -2.67
C GLY A 33 23.06 -4.11 -1.58
N TYR A 34 22.60 -5.29 -1.98
CA TYR A 34 22.18 -6.32 -1.04
C TYR A 34 23.35 -6.79 -0.15
N GLN A 35 24.51 -7.01 -0.75
CA GLN A 35 25.71 -7.43 -0.01
C GLN A 35 26.27 -6.32 0.87
N LEU A 36 26.08 -5.05 0.49
CA LEU A 36 26.43 -3.90 1.34
C LEU A 36 25.67 -3.93 2.67
N TYR A 37 24.38 -4.29 2.65
CA TYR A 37 23.58 -4.45 3.87
C TYR A 37 24.14 -5.54 4.80
N SER A 38 24.65 -6.64 4.23
CA SER A 38 25.36 -7.68 4.98
C SER A 38 26.79 -7.30 5.41
N GLY A 39 27.19 -6.03 5.28
CA GLY A 39 28.53 -5.53 5.65
C GLY A 39 29.61 -5.70 4.57
N GLY A 40 29.27 -6.22 3.39
CA GLY A 40 30.21 -6.50 2.31
C GLY A 40 30.44 -5.31 1.38
N TYR A 41 31.12 -4.26 1.86
CA TYR A 41 31.44 -3.04 1.08
C TYR A 41 32.26 -3.30 -0.19
N LEU A 42 33.03 -4.40 -0.23
CA LEU A 42 33.82 -4.80 -1.41
C LEU A 42 32.96 -5.03 -2.66
N ALA A 43 31.70 -5.41 -2.48
CA ALA A 43 30.76 -5.63 -3.59
C ALA A 43 30.48 -4.34 -4.37
N VAL A 44 30.27 -3.23 -3.65
CA VAL A 44 30.03 -1.91 -4.24
C VAL A 44 31.28 -1.42 -4.96
N ILE A 45 32.44 -1.59 -4.35
CA ILE A 45 33.72 -1.24 -4.96
C ILE A 45 33.94 -2.04 -6.25
N ALA A 46 33.64 -3.34 -6.25
CA ALA A 46 33.78 -4.21 -7.42
C ALA A 46 32.92 -3.73 -8.61
N VAL A 47 31.64 -3.40 -8.36
CA VAL A 47 30.74 -2.87 -9.40
C VAL A 47 31.19 -1.51 -9.90
N LEU A 48 31.60 -0.60 -9.01
CA LEU A 48 32.09 0.73 -9.41
C LEU A 48 33.37 0.63 -10.26
N ILE A 49 34.34 -0.19 -9.86
CA ILE A 49 35.57 -0.37 -10.64
C ILE A 49 35.26 -1.06 -11.99
N GLY A 50 34.41 -2.09 -11.99
CA GLY A 50 33.99 -2.77 -13.22
C GLY A 50 33.34 -1.81 -14.21
N GLY A 51 32.36 -1.04 -13.76
CA GLY A 51 31.70 -0.01 -14.58
C GLY A 51 32.65 1.08 -15.06
N LEU A 52 33.59 1.54 -14.22
CA LEU A 52 34.56 2.56 -14.61
C LEU A 52 35.51 2.05 -15.70
N LEU A 53 36.08 0.85 -15.51
CA LEU A 53 36.99 0.24 -16.47
C LEU A 53 36.30 -0.08 -17.80
N GLY A 54 35.04 -0.54 -17.77
CA GLY A 54 34.24 -0.77 -18.97
C GLY A 54 34.00 0.52 -19.74
N ASP A 55 33.66 1.62 -19.07
CA ASP A 55 33.51 2.94 -19.70
C ASP A 55 34.80 3.42 -20.35
N GLN A 56 35.95 3.25 -19.67
CA GLN A 56 37.25 3.61 -20.23
C GLN A 56 37.55 2.77 -21.48
N LEU A 57 37.32 1.47 -21.44
CA LEU A 57 37.55 0.58 -22.57
C LEU A 57 36.66 0.96 -23.76
N SER A 58 35.36 1.17 -23.52
CA SER A 58 34.41 1.64 -24.54
C SER A 58 34.84 2.98 -25.15
N PHE A 59 35.34 3.91 -24.34
CA PHE A 59 35.88 5.17 -24.81
C PHE A 59 37.11 4.99 -25.71
N PHE A 60 38.07 4.15 -25.34
CA PHE A 60 39.25 3.90 -26.16
C PHE A 60 38.92 3.14 -27.44
N ILE A 61 37.98 2.19 -27.41
CA ILE A 61 37.45 1.53 -28.61
C ILE A 61 36.82 2.57 -29.54
N GLY A 62 36.00 3.47 -29.00
CA GLY A 62 35.42 4.58 -29.76
C GLY A 62 36.47 5.53 -30.36
N ARG A 63 37.55 5.79 -29.64
CA ARG A 63 38.63 6.69 -30.09
C ARG A 63 39.43 6.13 -31.27
N HIS A 64 39.69 4.83 -31.29
CA HIS A 64 40.51 4.18 -32.32
C HIS A 64 39.67 3.63 -33.48
N TYR A 65 38.51 3.02 -33.18
CA TYR A 65 37.69 2.31 -34.16
C TYR A 65 36.36 3.00 -34.47
N GLY A 66 36.02 4.09 -33.77
CA GLY A 66 34.70 4.71 -33.86
C GLY A 66 34.33 5.21 -35.26
N PHE A 67 35.27 5.79 -36.00
CA PHE A 67 35.01 6.27 -37.36
C PHE A 67 34.69 5.13 -38.34
N SER A 68 35.47 4.05 -38.30
CA SER A 68 35.27 2.86 -39.14
C SER A 68 33.96 2.14 -38.79
N ALA A 69 33.68 1.99 -37.49
CA ALA A 69 32.45 1.37 -37.00
C ALA A 69 31.20 2.18 -37.38
N GLN A 70 31.22 3.51 -37.21
CA GLN A 70 30.12 4.37 -37.62
C GLN A 70 29.88 4.32 -39.13
N LYS A 71 30.94 4.31 -39.95
CA LYS A 71 30.82 4.19 -41.42
C LYS A 71 30.19 2.87 -41.83
N LYS A 72 30.55 1.75 -41.19
CA LYS A 72 29.95 0.43 -41.43
C LYS A 72 28.48 0.40 -40.99
N LEU A 73 28.17 0.95 -39.81
CA LEU A 73 26.81 1.05 -39.28
C LEU A 73 25.90 1.90 -40.16
N LEU A 74 26.38 3.05 -40.66
CA LEU A 74 25.64 3.94 -41.56
C LEU A 74 25.35 3.30 -42.92
N ARG A 75 26.23 2.42 -43.40
CA ARG A 75 26.00 1.64 -44.63
C ARG A 75 24.94 0.57 -44.43
N TRP A 76 24.92 -0.07 -43.26
CA TRP A 76 23.96 -1.13 -42.94
C TRP A 76 22.56 -0.59 -42.54
N GLN A 77 22.51 0.52 -41.79
CA GLN A 77 21.28 1.14 -41.29
C GLN A 77 21.30 2.67 -41.49
N PRO A 78 20.95 3.17 -42.69
CA PRO A 78 21.00 4.61 -43.01
C PRO A 78 20.11 5.48 -42.12
N LYS A 79 19.04 4.92 -41.54
CA LYS A 79 18.09 5.62 -40.65
C LYS A 79 18.75 6.16 -39.36
N ILE A 80 19.87 5.57 -38.93
CA ILE A 80 20.61 5.97 -37.72
C ILE A 80 21.40 7.29 -37.91
N ARG A 81 21.54 7.77 -39.16
CA ARG A 81 22.28 9.01 -39.48
C ARG A 81 21.77 10.24 -38.72
N ARG A 82 20.45 10.42 -38.61
CA ARG A 82 19.84 11.57 -37.91
C ARG A 82 20.08 11.51 -36.38
N PRO A 83 19.80 10.40 -35.68
CA PRO A 83 20.15 10.24 -34.26
C PRO A 83 21.64 10.45 -33.98
N LEU A 84 22.52 9.88 -34.80
CA LEU A 84 23.97 10.01 -34.64
C LEU A 84 24.44 11.47 -34.76
N ALA A 85 23.90 12.20 -35.74
CA ALA A 85 24.20 13.62 -35.92
C ALA A 85 23.71 14.47 -34.74
N ARG A 86 22.50 14.20 -34.21
CA ARG A 86 21.98 14.86 -33.00
C ARG A 86 22.84 14.58 -31.78
N CYS A 87 23.26 13.32 -31.58
CA CYS A 87 24.15 12.93 -30.50
C CYS A 87 25.49 13.69 -30.57
N ARG A 88 26.11 13.76 -31.76
CA ARG A 88 27.34 14.55 -31.97
C ARG A 88 27.14 16.04 -31.64
N LEU A 89 26.03 16.63 -32.08
CA LEU A 89 25.71 18.03 -31.81
C LEU A 89 25.52 18.30 -30.30
N LEU A 90 24.80 17.41 -29.60
CA LEU A 90 24.62 17.49 -28.14
C LEU A 90 25.94 17.32 -27.39
N MET A 91 26.78 16.38 -27.82
CA MET A 91 28.10 16.14 -27.24
C MET A 91 29.03 17.35 -27.41
N ASN A 92 28.96 18.04 -28.55
CA ASN A 92 29.73 19.26 -28.81
C ASN A 92 29.21 20.45 -28.02
N ARG A 93 27.88 20.59 -27.87
CA ARG A 93 27.28 21.72 -27.17
C ARG A 93 27.46 21.63 -25.65
N ASN A 94 27.27 20.44 -25.07
CA ASN A 94 27.35 20.27 -23.63
C ASN A 94 27.72 18.84 -23.21
N SER A 95 29.00 18.47 -23.40
CA SER A 95 29.51 17.12 -23.15
C SER A 95 29.39 16.67 -21.68
N PHE A 96 29.37 17.63 -20.74
CA PHE A 96 29.26 17.33 -19.30
C PHE A 96 27.94 16.64 -18.96
N TRP A 97 26.81 17.31 -19.22
CA TRP A 97 25.49 16.80 -18.87
C TRP A 97 25.14 15.51 -19.60
N VAL A 98 25.53 15.40 -20.87
CA VAL A 98 25.29 14.18 -21.66
C VAL A 98 26.00 12.99 -21.04
N ILE A 99 27.28 13.12 -20.67
CA ILE A 99 28.05 12.00 -20.13
C ILE A 99 27.62 11.67 -18.69
N ALA A 100 27.40 12.68 -17.85
CA ALA A 100 27.02 12.48 -16.45
C ALA A 100 25.62 11.85 -16.29
N PHE A 101 24.64 12.22 -17.12
CA PHE A 101 23.26 11.72 -16.99
C PHE A 101 22.94 10.53 -17.92
N ALA A 102 23.83 10.14 -18.84
CA ALA A 102 23.59 9.03 -19.76
C ALA A 102 23.24 7.72 -19.03
N ARG A 103 23.92 7.45 -17.90
CA ARG A 103 23.72 6.24 -17.08
C ARG A 103 22.35 6.16 -16.42
N LEU A 104 21.63 7.28 -16.28
CA LEU A 104 20.26 7.29 -15.75
C LEU A 104 19.20 6.95 -16.81
N LEU A 105 19.59 6.93 -18.10
CA LEU A 105 18.68 6.77 -19.23
C LEU A 105 18.78 5.38 -19.88
N GLY A 106 19.24 4.37 -19.13
CA GLY A 106 19.32 2.96 -19.53
C GLY A 106 20.07 2.75 -20.86
N PRO A 107 19.41 2.43 -21.99
CA PRO A 107 20.06 2.11 -23.28
C PRO A 107 21.00 3.19 -23.83
N ILE A 108 20.84 4.44 -23.42
CA ILE A 108 21.72 5.53 -23.84
C ILE A 108 23.13 5.36 -23.23
N ALA A 109 23.21 4.84 -22.00
CA ALA A 109 24.45 4.60 -21.27
C ALA A 109 25.43 3.71 -22.05
N TRP A 110 24.91 2.69 -22.72
CA TRP A 110 25.66 1.71 -23.50
C TRP A 110 26.50 2.30 -24.64
N VAL A 111 26.10 3.45 -25.19
CA VAL A 111 26.68 4.00 -26.42
C VAL A 111 27.47 5.29 -26.16
N VAL A 112 27.18 6.01 -25.07
CA VAL A 112 27.77 7.32 -24.78
C VAL A 112 29.30 7.29 -24.59
N PRO A 113 29.90 6.35 -23.83
CA PRO A 113 31.36 6.25 -23.71
C PRO A 113 32.06 6.09 -25.07
N PHE A 114 31.54 5.20 -25.93
CA PHE A 114 32.04 4.99 -27.29
C PHE A 114 31.91 6.25 -28.16
N MET A 115 30.76 6.93 -28.09
CA MET A 115 30.53 8.17 -28.83
C MET A 115 31.42 9.32 -28.36
N ALA A 116 31.68 9.41 -27.06
CA ALA A 116 32.61 10.37 -26.47
C ALA A 116 34.04 10.15 -26.98
N GLY A 117 34.46 8.89 -27.10
CA GLY A 117 35.73 8.49 -27.71
C GLY A 117 35.82 8.88 -29.18
N THR A 118 34.74 8.63 -29.94
CA THR A 118 34.68 8.92 -31.38
C THR A 118 34.74 10.42 -31.69
N ASN A 119 34.24 11.26 -30.78
CA ASN A 119 34.32 12.71 -30.88
C ASN A 119 35.63 13.28 -30.30
N HIS A 120 36.61 12.42 -29.98
CA HIS A 120 37.94 12.79 -29.48
C HIS A 120 37.93 13.71 -28.24
N ILE A 121 36.95 13.56 -27.35
CA ILE A 121 36.95 14.27 -26.06
C ILE A 121 38.25 13.95 -25.30
N ARG A 122 38.80 14.93 -24.57
CA ARG A 122 40.01 14.71 -23.75
C ARG A 122 39.73 13.65 -22.69
N TRP A 123 40.55 12.60 -22.63
CA TRP A 123 40.34 11.46 -21.73
C TRP A 123 40.11 11.85 -20.26
N ARG A 124 40.91 12.77 -19.71
CA ARG A 124 40.74 13.28 -18.33
C ARG A 124 39.37 13.90 -18.08
N LYS A 125 38.85 14.65 -19.07
CA LYS A 125 37.54 15.31 -19.00
C LYS A 125 36.42 14.26 -19.06
N PHE A 126 36.57 13.26 -19.93
CA PHE A 126 35.62 12.14 -20.02
C PHE A 126 35.59 11.33 -18.72
N SER A 127 36.75 10.92 -18.20
CA SER A 127 36.84 10.05 -17.02
C SER A 127 36.22 10.71 -15.78
N LEU A 128 36.43 12.01 -15.56
CA LEU A 128 35.78 12.75 -14.48
C LEU A 128 34.25 12.73 -14.60
N TYR A 129 33.72 12.96 -15.81
CA TYR A 129 32.27 13.03 -16.03
C TYR A 129 31.62 11.65 -15.99
N ALA A 130 32.31 10.64 -16.51
CA ALA A 130 31.89 9.25 -16.44
C ALA A 130 31.87 8.76 -14.98
N LEU A 131 32.83 9.18 -14.15
CA LEU A 131 32.82 8.85 -12.72
C LEU A 131 31.60 9.44 -11.99
N ILE A 132 31.25 10.70 -12.26
CA ILE A 132 30.05 11.32 -11.68
C ILE A 132 28.79 10.56 -12.12
N GLY A 133 28.68 10.26 -13.42
CA GLY A 133 27.54 9.50 -13.94
C GLY A 133 27.49 8.06 -13.43
N LEU A 134 28.64 7.43 -13.21
CA LEU A 134 28.78 6.12 -12.59
C LEU A 134 28.26 6.15 -11.15
N LEU A 135 28.69 7.11 -10.34
CA LEU A 135 28.23 7.25 -8.96
C LEU A 135 26.73 7.49 -8.88
N LEU A 136 26.16 8.33 -9.74
CA LEU A 136 24.71 8.58 -9.76
C LEU A 136 23.94 7.35 -10.28
N GLY A 137 24.36 6.80 -11.42
CA GLY A 137 23.66 5.71 -12.10
C GLY A 137 23.77 4.36 -11.40
N VAL A 138 24.96 3.98 -10.92
CA VAL A 138 25.15 2.75 -10.13
C VAL A 138 24.69 2.96 -8.69
N GLY A 139 24.94 4.14 -8.11
CA GLY A 139 24.56 4.46 -6.74
C GLY A 139 23.06 4.28 -6.49
N GLN A 140 22.19 4.72 -7.40
CA GLN A 140 20.75 4.49 -7.25
C GLN A 140 20.39 2.99 -7.15
N PHE A 141 21.00 2.13 -7.95
CA PHE A 141 20.71 0.68 -7.93
C PHE A 141 21.28 0.00 -6.69
N VAL A 142 22.45 0.44 -6.23
CA VAL A 142 23.04 -0.02 -4.96
C VAL A 142 22.15 0.40 -3.78
N VAL A 143 21.63 1.63 -3.77
CA VAL A 143 20.69 2.10 -2.75
C VAL A 143 19.41 1.26 -2.78
N TRP A 144 18.83 1.01 -3.96
CA TRP A 144 17.67 0.13 -4.09
C TRP A 144 17.94 -1.29 -3.58
N GLY A 145 19.09 -1.87 -3.92
CA GLY A 145 19.49 -3.19 -3.43
C GLY A 145 19.68 -3.23 -1.91
N TYR A 146 20.24 -2.18 -1.33
CA TYR A 146 20.38 -2.04 0.13
C TYR A 146 19.02 -1.95 0.81
N LEU A 147 18.10 -1.14 0.29
CA LEU A 147 16.73 -1.01 0.84
C LEU A 147 15.95 -2.32 0.73
N LEU A 148 16.08 -3.05 -0.39
CA LEU A 148 15.47 -4.37 -0.55
C LEU A 148 16.01 -5.39 0.46
N ALA A 149 17.31 -5.33 0.76
CA ALA A 149 17.95 -6.22 1.75
C ALA A 149 17.58 -5.87 3.20
N ALA A 150 17.42 -4.58 3.49
CA ALA A 150 16.91 -4.11 4.77
C ALA A 150 15.48 -4.60 5.03
N GLY A 151 14.74 -4.96 3.97
CA GLY A 151 13.37 -5.43 4.05
C GLY A 151 12.37 -4.27 4.06
N VAL A 152 11.20 -4.54 3.50
CA VAL A 152 10.10 -3.58 3.42
C VAL A 152 9.63 -3.17 4.82
N ASP A 153 9.75 -4.07 5.80
CA ASP A 153 9.28 -3.85 7.18
C ASP A 153 10.15 -2.87 7.98
N ASN A 154 11.43 -2.73 7.64
CA ASN A 154 12.35 -1.80 8.33
C ASN A 154 12.33 -0.38 7.73
N VAL A 155 11.60 -0.16 6.64
CA VAL A 155 11.41 1.14 6.02
C VAL A 155 9.91 1.43 5.96
N PRO A 156 9.33 2.12 6.96
CA PRO A 156 7.89 2.31 7.08
C PRO A 156 7.21 2.83 5.80
N VAL A 157 7.88 3.74 5.08
CA VAL A 157 7.39 4.31 3.82
C VAL A 157 7.23 3.23 2.73
N LEU A 158 8.15 2.27 2.62
CA LEU A 158 8.06 1.20 1.63
C LEU A 158 6.96 0.20 2.00
N GLY A 159 6.78 -0.09 3.30
CA GLY A 159 5.67 -0.90 3.79
C GLY A 159 4.32 -0.28 3.44
N GLU A 160 4.14 1.00 3.72
CA GLU A 160 2.91 1.72 3.37
C GLU A 160 2.67 1.79 1.85
N MET A 161 3.71 1.99 1.06
CA MET A 161 3.59 1.95 -0.40
C MET A 161 3.21 0.55 -0.91
N ALA A 162 3.79 -0.50 -0.33
CA ALA A 162 3.50 -1.87 -0.70
C ALA A 162 2.05 -2.26 -0.35
N THR A 163 1.56 -1.89 0.84
CA THR A 163 0.16 -2.11 1.22
C THR A 163 -0.79 -1.32 0.32
N PHE A 164 -0.49 -0.05 0.05
CA PHE A 164 -1.25 0.78 -0.88
C PHE A 164 -1.34 0.14 -2.28
N ILE A 165 -0.21 -0.27 -2.87
CA ILE A 165 -0.17 -0.91 -4.19
C ILE A 165 -0.92 -2.25 -4.17
N SER A 166 -0.78 -3.04 -3.12
CA SER A 166 -1.45 -4.34 -2.97
C SER A 166 -2.96 -4.19 -2.99
N GLU A 167 -3.50 -3.23 -2.23
CA GLU A 167 -4.95 -2.94 -2.20
C GLU A 167 -5.44 -2.39 -3.54
N HIS A 168 -4.72 -1.43 -4.11
CA HIS A 168 -5.17 -0.69 -5.30
C HIS A 168 -4.75 -1.36 -6.62
N LYS A 169 -4.18 -2.58 -6.59
CA LYS A 169 -3.62 -3.24 -7.79
C LYS A 169 -4.61 -3.32 -8.94
N TYR A 170 -5.88 -3.62 -8.67
CA TYR A 170 -6.91 -3.75 -9.69
C TYR A 170 -7.38 -2.39 -10.22
N THR A 171 -7.54 -1.39 -9.35
CA THR A 171 -7.94 -0.03 -9.76
C THR A 171 -6.84 0.69 -10.52
N LEU A 172 -5.58 0.52 -10.10
CA LEU A 172 -4.40 0.99 -10.83
C LEU A 172 -4.26 0.29 -12.18
N GLY A 173 -4.41 -1.04 -12.22
CA GLY A 173 -4.37 -1.82 -13.45
C GLY A 173 -5.45 -1.40 -14.46
N LEU A 174 -6.69 -1.20 -13.99
CA LEU A 174 -7.79 -0.73 -14.82
C LEU A 174 -7.55 0.70 -15.35
N SER A 175 -7.02 1.58 -14.50
CA SER A 175 -6.69 2.96 -14.88
C SER A 175 -5.59 2.99 -15.95
N LEU A 176 -4.54 2.18 -15.80
CA LEU A 176 -3.48 2.02 -16.79
C LEU A 176 -4.01 1.45 -18.11
N ALA A 177 -4.91 0.45 -18.05
CA ALA A 177 -5.54 -0.12 -19.24
C ALA A 177 -6.42 0.90 -19.98
N SER A 178 -7.17 1.73 -19.25
CA SER A 178 -7.96 2.83 -19.83
C SER A 178 -7.06 3.89 -20.49
N LEU A 179 -5.95 4.27 -19.84
CA LEU A 179 -4.96 5.20 -20.41
C LEU A 179 -4.28 4.63 -21.66
N ALA A 180 -3.95 3.34 -21.66
CA ALA A 180 -3.40 2.66 -22.83
C ALA A 180 -4.41 2.61 -23.99
N LEU A 181 -5.68 2.32 -23.69
CA LEU A 181 -6.77 2.36 -24.67
C LEU A 181 -6.97 3.76 -25.24
N PHE A 182 -6.90 4.79 -24.40
CA PHE A 182 -6.97 6.19 -24.81
C PHE A 182 -5.79 6.57 -25.73
N TYR A 183 -4.56 6.25 -25.32
CA TYR A 183 -3.35 6.49 -26.12
C TYR A 183 -3.40 5.79 -27.48
N PHE A 184 -3.83 4.53 -27.52
CA PHE A 184 -3.99 3.79 -28.77
C PHE A 184 -5.10 4.37 -29.65
N GLY A 185 -6.20 4.80 -29.04
CA GLY A 185 -7.29 5.50 -29.72
C GLY A 185 -6.82 6.81 -30.35
N LEU A 186 -5.97 7.58 -29.68
CA LEU A 186 -5.35 8.78 -30.24
C LEU A 186 -4.43 8.43 -31.43
N LYS A 187 -3.58 7.41 -31.28
CA LYS A 187 -2.62 6.99 -32.32
C LYS A 187 -3.32 6.43 -33.57
N LYS A 188 -4.43 5.72 -33.40
CA LYS A 188 -5.26 5.16 -34.49
C LYS A 188 -6.39 6.07 -34.95
N GLN A 189 -6.45 7.31 -34.46
CA GLN A 189 -7.49 8.30 -34.80
C GLN A 189 -8.92 7.76 -34.64
N TRP A 190 -9.18 7.01 -33.56
CA TRP A 190 -10.51 6.53 -33.26
C TRP A 190 -11.45 7.71 -32.97
N ARG A 191 -12.60 7.75 -33.68
CA ARG A 191 -13.69 8.66 -33.32
C ARG A 191 -14.12 8.37 -31.88
N TYR A 192 -14.19 9.44 -31.07
CA TYR A 192 -14.54 9.40 -29.64
C TYR A 192 -13.65 8.49 -28.78
N ALA A 193 -12.33 8.49 -29.02
CA ALA A 193 -11.37 7.73 -28.20
C ALA A 193 -11.53 7.97 -26.69
N TRP A 194 -11.77 9.22 -26.28
CA TRP A 194 -11.97 9.58 -24.87
C TRP A 194 -13.24 8.96 -24.28
N LEU A 195 -14.36 8.92 -25.02
CA LEU A 195 -15.60 8.28 -24.56
C LEU A 195 -15.38 6.77 -24.39
N LYS A 196 -14.74 6.11 -25.34
CA LYS A 196 -14.45 4.67 -25.25
C LYS A 196 -13.59 4.33 -24.03
N ALA A 197 -12.53 5.11 -23.80
CA ALA A 197 -11.66 4.93 -22.64
C ALA A 197 -12.39 5.21 -21.31
N SER A 198 -13.21 6.25 -21.27
CA SER A 198 -14.01 6.62 -20.09
C SER A 198 -15.11 5.59 -19.80
N SER A 199 -15.80 5.09 -20.82
CA SER A 199 -16.79 4.01 -20.68
C SER A 199 -16.15 2.71 -20.23
N PHE A 200 -14.97 2.35 -20.77
CA PHE A 200 -14.21 1.20 -20.30
C PHE A 200 -13.83 1.32 -18.82
N LEU A 201 -13.36 2.50 -18.40
CA LEU A 201 -13.03 2.77 -17.00
C LEU A 201 -14.27 2.69 -16.10
N LEU A 202 -15.38 3.30 -16.50
CA LEU A 202 -16.62 3.31 -15.72
C LEU A 202 -17.18 1.89 -15.54
N VAL A 203 -17.32 1.14 -16.64
CA VAL A 203 -17.80 -0.26 -16.59
C VAL A 203 -16.85 -1.13 -15.78
N GLY A 204 -15.54 -0.94 -15.94
CA GLY A 204 -14.54 -1.63 -15.14
C GLY A 204 -14.64 -1.29 -13.64
N MET A 205 -14.85 -0.02 -13.27
CA MET A 205 -15.03 0.38 -11.87
C MET A 205 -16.29 -0.23 -11.25
N LEU A 206 -17.38 -0.31 -12.00
CA LEU A 206 -18.60 -0.99 -11.56
C LEU A 206 -18.38 -2.50 -11.37
N ALA A 207 -17.67 -3.14 -12.32
CA ALA A 207 -17.31 -4.54 -12.21
C ALA A 207 -16.39 -4.82 -11.01
N LEU A 208 -15.41 -3.94 -10.75
CA LEU A 208 -14.53 -4.03 -9.59
C LEU A 208 -15.29 -3.87 -8.27
N ASN A 209 -16.24 -2.94 -8.20
CA ASN A 209 -17.13 -2.78 -7.05
C ASN A 209 -17.93 -4.06 -6.79
N TYR A 210 -18.53 -4.64 -7.83
CA TYR A 210 -19.25 -5.90 -7.71
C TYR A 210 -18.32 -7.03 -7.24
N SER A 211 -17.16 -7.23 -7.87
CA SER A 211 -16.24 -8.30 -7.50
C SER A 211 -15.69 -8.14 -6.09
N HIS A 212 -15.44 -6.92 -5.63
CA HIS A 212 -14.92 -6.66 -4.28
C HIS A 212 -15.90 -7.15 -3.20
N PHE A 213 -17.20 -6.89 -3.35
CA PHE A 213 -18.18 -7.26 -2.34
C PHE A 213 -18.68 -8.69 -2.44
N PHE A 214 -18.69 -9.29 -3.64
CA PHE A 214 -19.34 -10.59 -3.87
C PHE A 214 -18.38 -11.73 -4.22
N TRP A 215 -17.13 -11.45 -4.62
CA TRP A 215 -16.16 -12.49 -4.98
C TRP A 215 -14.90 -12.48 -4.11
N PHE A 216 -14.43 -11.30 -3.69
CA PHE A 216 -13.17 -11.16 -2.96
C PHE A 216 -13.34 -10.72 -1.51
N SER A 217 -14.57 -10.67 -0.99
CA SER A 217 -14.86 -10.21 0.38
C SER A 217 -14.16 -11.07 1.44
N ASP A 218 -13.99 -12.35 1.15
CA ASP A 218 -13.56 -13.35 2.12
C ASP A 218 -12.03 -13.56 2.09
N ASP A 219 -11.35 -13.10 1.01
CA ASP A 219 -9.91 -13.21 0.82
C ASP A 219 -9.09 -12.49 1.91
N THR A 220 -9.72 -11.54 2.62
CA THR A 220 -9.10 -10.77 3.70
C THR A 220 -9.24 -11.42 5.07
N VAL A 221 -10.08 -12.46 5.19
CA VAL A 221 -10.26 -13.20 6.43
C VAL A 221 -9.08 -14.17 6.59
N VAL A 222 -8.07 -13.76 7.36
CA VAL A 222 -7.11 -14.74 7.87
C VAL A 222 -7.89 -15.61 8.85
N THR A 223 -8.03 -16.90 8.56
CA THR A 223 -8.62 -17.85 9.51
C THR A 223 -7.82 -17.75 10.81
N THR A 224 -8.42 -17.13 11.82
CA THR A 224 -7.83 -16.95 13.14
C THR A 224 -7.44 -18.33 13.65
N THR A 225 -6.14 -18.64 13.60
CA THR A 225 -5.62 -19.77 14.35
C THR A 225 -5.99 -19.54 15.81
N THR A 226 -6.25 -20.61 16.53
CA THR A 226 -6.72 -20.69 17.93
C THR A 226 -5.92 -19.83 18.93
N ASP A 227 -4.79 -19.27 18.50
CA ASP A 227 -3.85 -18.43 19.23
C ASP A 227 -4.42 -17.05 19.63
N THR A 228 -5.33 -16.46 18.84
CA THR A 228 -5.86 -15.10 19.15
C THR A 228 -6.92 -15.13 20.25
N GLN A 229 -7.73 -16.21 20.33
CA GLN A 229 -8.78 -16.35 21.34
C GLN A 229 -8.21 -16.54 22.77
N ASN A 230 -7.00 -17.07 22.89
CA ASN A 230 -6.32 -17.31 24.17
C ASN A 230 -5.24 -16.27 24.47
N LYS A 231 -5.13 -15.22 23.67
CA LYS A 231 -4.12 -14.18 23.86
C LYS A 231 -4.47 -13.35 25.10
N VAL A 232 -3.56 -13.31 26.07
CA VAL A 232 -3.72 -12.45 27.25
C VAL A 232 -3.46 -11.00 26.85
N VAL A 233 -4.41 -10.11 27.15
CA VAL A 233 -4.36 -8.67 26.82
C VAL A 233 -4.57 -7.80 28.05
N ASP A 234 -4.13 -6.55 27.96
CA ASP A 234 -4.45 -5.50 28.92
C ASP A 234 -5.38 -4.50 28.21
N VAL A 235 -6.59 -4.32 28.75
CA VAL A 235 -7.61 -3.42 28.18
C VAL A 235 -7.07 -2.00 27.97
N LYS A 236 -6.18 -1.49 28.84
CA LYS A 236 -5.59 -0.15 28.73
C LYS A 236 -4.61 -0.03 27.54
N GLY A 237 -4.05 -1.15 27.09
CA GLY A 237 -3.08 -1.23 25.98
C GLY A 237 -3.69 -1.56 24.62
N LEU A 238 -5.03 -1.68 24.53
CA LEU A 238 -5.70 -2.02 23.27
C LEU A 238 -5.69 -0.85 22.28
N ASN A 239 -5.78 -1.21 20.99
CA ASN A 239 -5.96 -0.24 19.93
C ASN A 239 -7.43 0.18 19.85
N PHE A 240 -7.72 1.47 19.98
CA PHE A 240 -9.08 2.00 19.92
C PHE A 240 -9.45 2.60 18.55
N LYS A 241 -8.80 2.12 17.48
CA LYS A 241 -9.04 2.55 16.10
C LYS A 241 -9.28 1.37 15.18
N VAL A 242 -10.21 1.53 14.26
CA VAL A 242 -10.51 0.60 13.16
C VAL A 242 -10.50 1.31 11.82
N PHE A 243 -10.23 0.58 10.75
CA PHE A 243 -9.96 1.17 9.42
C PHE A 243 -10.77 0.48 8.32
N ALA A 244 -11.14 1.25 7.29
CA ALA A 244 -11.84 0.76 6.09
C ALA A 244 -10.95 -0.05 5.12
N GLY A 245 -9.67 -0.22 5.47
CA GLY A 245 -8.66 -1.00 4.76
C GLY A 245 -7.39 -1.05 5.61
N GLN A 246 -6.32 -1.60 5.05
CA GLN A 246 -5.01 -1.79 5.71
C GLN A 246 -4.03 -0.63 5.44
N SER A 247 -4.20 0.11 4.35
CA SER A 247 -3.35 1.28 4.05
C SER A 247 -3.62 2.48 4.96
N SER A 248 -2.60 3.30 5.20
CA SER A 248 -2.64 4.53 6.02
C SER A 248 -3.55 5.64 5.43
N ILE A 249 -4.03 5.48 4.19
CA ILE A 249 -4.90 6.46 3.53
C ILE A 249 -6.30 6.54 4.12
N TYR A 250 -6.76 5.49 4.80
CA TYR A 250 -8.13 5.45 5.33
C TYR A 250 -8.18 6.12 6.69
N SER A 251 -9.14 7.03 6.84
CA SER A 251 -9.48 7.61 8.12
C SER A 251 -9.87 6.51 9.11
N ALA A 252 -9.34 6.62 10.33
CA ALA A 252 -9.74 5.76 11.43
C ALA A 252 -11.18 6.05 11.84
N GLN A 253 -11.90 5.02 12.26
CA GLN A 253 -13.12 5.14 13.06
C GLN A 253 -12.84 4.70 14.50
N ALA A 254 -13.67 5.16 15.44
CA ALA A 254 -13.48 4.92 16.86
C ALA A 254 -13.94 3.52 17.28
N VAL A 255 -13.13 2.86 18.11
CA VAL A 255 -13.61 1.83 19.03
C VAL A 255 -13.97 2.53 20.32
N ASN A 256 -15.25 2.53 20.66
CA ASN A 256 -15.84 3.30 21.76
C ASN A 256 -16.62 2.43 22.75
N VAL A 257 -16.63 1.11 22.56
CA VAL A 257 -17.24 0.15 23.47
C VAL A 257 -16.28 -1.02 23.73
N VAL A 258 -16.24 -1.50 24.96
CA VAL A 258 -15.59 -2.75 25.38
C VAL A 258 -16.63 -3.57 26.12
N TYR A 259 -16.69 -4.86 25.82
CA TYR A 259 -17.53 -5.82 26.51
C TYR A 259 -16.64 -6.89 27.17
N LEU A 260 -16.86 -7.12 28.45
CA LEU A 260 -16.19 -8.15 29.23
C LEU A 260 -17.18 -9.30 29.48
N GLY A 261 -16.81 -10.50 29.02
CA GLY A 261 -17.63 -11.71 29.11
C GLY A 261 -17.55 -12.57 27.85
N GLU A 262 -18.15 -13.76 27.89
CA GLU A 262 -18.03 -14.76 26.82
C GLU A 262 -18.40 -14.23 25.42
N THR A 263 -19.54 -13.55 25.30
CA THR A 263 -20.00 -12.99 24.03
C THR A 263 -20.97 -11.81 24.21
N PRO A 264 -20.86 -10.74 23.40
CA PRO A 264 -21.79 -9.61 23.46
C PRO A 264 -23.19 -9.98 22.91
N LYS A 265 -23.37 -11.12 22.22
CA LYS A 265 -24.63 -11.47 21.55
C LYS A 265 -25.86 -11.40 22.44
N ASN A 266 -25.75 -11.85 23.69
CA ASN A 266 -26.88 -11.88 24.62
C ASN A 266 -27.30 -10.46 25.02
N LEU A 267 -26.34 -9.60 25.35
CA LEU A 267 -26.58 -8.18 25.63
C LEU A 267 -27.25 -7.50 24.43
N MET A 268 -26.69 -7.68 23.23
CA MET A 268 -27.21 -7.08 22.00
C MET A 268 -28.68 -7.49 21.76
N LYS A 269 -29.00 -8.78 21.91
CA LYS A 269 -30.38 -9.28 21.77
C LYS A 269 -31.33 -8.69 22.81
N GLN A 270 -30.91 -8.59 24.08
CA GLN A 270 -31.72 -7.99 25.15
C GLN A 270 -32.02 -6.51 24.89
N LEU A 271 -31.07 -5.80 24.29
CA LEU A 271 -31.20 -4.40 23.89
C LEU A 271 -31.97 -4.20 22.57
N GLY A 272 -32.47 -5.27 21.95
CA GLY A 272 -33.25 -5.20 20.71
C GLY A 272 -32.42 -5.00 19.44
N TRP A 273 -31.12 -5.25 19.48
CA TRP A 273 -30.25 -5.20 18.30
C TRP A 273 -30.42 -6.47 17.44
N ILE A 274 -30.37 -6.27 16.13
CA ILE A 274 -30.49 -7.31 15.12
C ILE A 274 -29.09 -7.66 14.64
N GLU A 275 -28.75 -8.95 14.61
CA GLU A 275 -27.47 -9.43 14.07
C GLU A 275 -27.45 -9.21 12.54
N ASN A 276 -26.43 -8.49 12.08
CA ASN A 276 -26.26 -8.12 10.69
C ASN A 276 -25.32 -9.09 9.97
N LYS A 277 -25.63 -9.35 8.71
CA LYS A 277 -24.70 -10.02 7.80
C LYS A 277 -23.57 -9.08 7.38
N THR A 278 -22.40 -9.66 7.12
CA THR A 278 -21.21 -8.96 6.64
C THR A 278 -20.74 -9.63 5.36
N PHE A 279 -20.07 -8.89 4.48
CA PHE A 279 -19.62 -9.46 3.21
C PHE A 279 -18.56 -10.53 3.46
N SER A 280 -17.59 -10.28 4.33
CA SER A 280 -16.49 -11.20 4.65
C SER A 280 -16.86 -12.50 5.39
N ARG A 281 -18.03 -12.56 6.05
CA ARG A 281 -18.39 -13.71 6.93
C ARG A 281 -19.68 -14.42 6.55
N SER A 282 -20.46 -13.90 5.60
CA SER A 282 -21.82 -14.39 5.32
C SER A 282 -22.01 -14.92 3.90
N GLU A 283 -20.95 -15.06 3.09
CA GLU A 283 -20.98 -15.57 1.70
C GLU A 283 -22.20 -15.02 0.92
N LEU A 284 -22.32 -13.69 0.86
CA LEU A 284 -23.51 -13.05 0.29
C LEU A 284 -23.51 -13.14 -1.22
N GLU A 285 -24.63 -13.53 -1.82
CA GLU A 285 -24.88 -13.28 -3.24
C GLU A 285 -25.59 -11.93 -3.47
N PHE A 286 -25.62 -11.46 -4.71
CA PHE A 286 -26.34 -10.23 -5.07
C PHE A 286 -27.85 -10.33 -4.78
N SER A 287 -28.44 -11.52 -4.91
CA SER A 287 -29.83 -11.80 -4.58
C SER A 287 -30.12 -11.60 -3.09
N ASP A 288 -29.22 -12.09 -2.22
CA ASP A 288 -29.29 -11.89 -0.76
C ASP A 288 -29.18 -10.42 -0.40
N TYR A 289 -28.24 -9.70 -1.03
CA TYR A 289 -28.08 -8.27 -0.83
C TYR A 289 -29.38 -7.50 -1.13
N VAL A 290 -30.02 -7.79 -2.27
CA VAL A 290 -31.31 -7.17 -2.63
C VAL A 290 -32.42 -7.52 -1.63
N ASN A 291 -32.45 -8.76 -1.12
CA ASN A 291 -33.42 -9.17 -0.10
C ASN A 291 -33.21 -8.45 1.24
N LEU A 292 -31.96 -8.32 1.67
CA LEU A 292 -31.57 -7.60 2.88
C LEU A 292 -31.93 -6.11 2.82
N LEU A 293 -31.81 -5.49 1.64
CA LEU A 293 -32.27 -4.12 1.43
C LEU A 293 -33.80 -4.01 1.58
N LYS A 294 -34.57 -4.98 1.06
CA LYS A 294 -36.04 -5.00 1.21
C LYS A 294 -36.47 -5.17 2.67
N THR A 295 -35.73 -5.96 3.45
CA THR A 295 -35.99 -6.16 4.89
C THR A 295 -35.40 -5.07 5.77
N LYS A 296 -34.79 -4.02 5.20
CA LYS A 296 -34.14 -2.91 5.92
C LYS A 296 -33.01 -3.38 6.85
N THR A 297 -32.34 -4.46 6.48
CA THR A 297 -31.16 -5.00 7.16
C THR A 297 -29.96 -5.06 6.21
N PRO A 298 -29.54 -3.93 5.58
CA PRO A 298 -28.39 -3.95 4.68
C PRO A 298 -27.17 -4.54 5.37
N PRO A 299 -26.38 -5.38 4.68
CA PRO A 299 -25.12 -5.85 5.23
C PRO A 299 -24.20 -4.67 5.54
N VAL A 300 -23.28 -4.91 6.46
CA VAL A 300 -22.34 -3.91 6.94
C VAL A 300 -20.99 -4.16 6.27
N SER A 301 -20.35 -3.10 5.77
CA SER A 301 -18.99 -3.18 5.25
C SER A 301 -18.00 -3.51 6.36
N ASP A 302 -16.94 -4.21 6.01
CA ASP A 302 -15.92 -4.65 6.95
C ASP A 302 -15.06 -3.48 7.44
N LEU A 303 -14.67 -3.54 8.71
CA LEU A 303 -13.63 -2.69 9.26
C LEU A 303 -12.53 -3.59 9.81
N MET A 304 -11.30 -3.11 9.72
CA MET A 304 -10.12 -3.83 10.15
C MET A 304 -9.69 -3.34 11.52
N TRP A 305 -9.66 -4.25 12.48
CA TRP A 305 -9.03 -4.06 13.79
C TRP A 305 -7.79 -4.94 13.86
N ASN A 306 -6.61 -4.35 14.01
CA ASN A 306 -5.32 -5.06 13.97
C ASN A 306 -5.18 -5.98 12.73
N GLY A 307 -5.70 -5.52 11.58
CA GLY A 307 -5.67 -6.25 10.31
C GLY A 307 -6.73 -7.34 10.15
N GLN A 308 -7.61 -7.53 11.14
CA GLN A 308 -8.68 -8.55 11.08
C GLN A 308 -10.07 -7.91 10.89
N PRO A 309 -10.92 -8.48 10.03
CA PRO A 309 -12.31 -8.06 9.91
C PRO A 309 -13.11 -8.43 11.16
N GLN A 310 -14.22 -7.73 11.39
CA GLN A 310 -15.09 -7.97 12.54
C GLN A 310 -15.59 -9.41 12.61
N ASP A 311 -15.77 -9.89 13.84
CA ASP A 311 -16.34 -11.20 14.12
C ASP A 311 -17.87 -11.15 14.11
N LEU A 312 -18.45 -10.07 14.66
CA LEU A 312 -19.90 -9.87 14.73
C LEU A 312 -20.29 -8.46 14.31
N ALA A 313 -21.48 -8.32 13.74
CA ALA A 313 -22.07 -7.02 13.43
C ALA A 313 -23.53 -6.99 13.89
N PHE A 314 -23.98 -5.85 14.41
CA PHE A 314 -25.35 -5.63 14.85
C PHE A 314 -25.85 -4.27 14.40
N GLN A 315 -27.16 -4.13 14.22
CA GLN A 315 -27.82 -2.84 14.01
C GLN A 315 -29.11 -2.72 14.83
N LEU A 316 -29.51 -1.48 15.12
CA LEU A 316 -30.87 -1.19 15.56
C LEU A 316 -31.82 -1.05 14.36
N PRO A 317 -33.13 -1.29 14.53
CA PRO A 317 -34.14 -0.99 13.52
C PRO A 317 -34.03 0.47 13.06
N GLY A 318 -34.02 0.69 11.75
CA GLY A 318 -33.84 2.01 11.18
C GLY A 318 -34.20 2.09 9.71
N THR A 319 -33.59 3.05 9.02
CA THR A 319 -33.72 3.20 7.57
C THR A 319 -32.45 2.74 6.86
N LEU A 320 -32.50 2.66 5.52
CA LEU A 320 -31.33 2.30 4.73
C LEU A 320 -30.17 3.27 4.86
N THR A 321 -30.37 4.51 5.33
CA THR A 321 -29.31 5.52 5.44
C THR A 321 -29.11 6.05 6.86
N LYS A 322 -30.04 5.73 7.78
CA LYS A 322 -30.00 6.16 9.18
C LYS A 322 -30.29 5.02 10.12
N ARG A 323 -29.27 4.58 10.85
CA ARG A 323 -29.31 3.49 11.82
C ARG A 323 -28.07 3.54 12.71
N SER A 324 -28.21 3.11 13.96
CA SER A 324 -27.06 2.78 14.80
C SER A 324 -26.60 1.36 14.45
N HIS A 325 -25.30 1.18 14.26
CA HIS A 325 -24.68 -0.12 14.01
C HIS A 325 -23.43 -0.27 14.88
N ILE A 326 -23.08 -1.50 15.21
CA ILE A 326 -21.87 -1.81 15.98
C ILE A 326 -21.23 -3.08 15.44
N ARG A 327 -19.91 -3.04 15.30
CA ARG A 327 -19.07 -4.17 14.92
C ARG A 327 -18.25 -4.59 16.13
N TRP A 328 -18.06 -5.90 16.31
CA TRP A 328 -17.33 -6.47 17.42
C TRP A 328 -16.16 -7.34 16.95
N TRP A 329 -15.05 -7.26 17.68
CA TRP A 329 -13.88 -8.12 17.53
C TRP A 329 -13.54 -8.76 18.88
N ASN A 330 -13.15 -10.03 18.86
CA ASN A 330 -12.58 -10.69 20.02
C ASN A 330 -11.12 -10.23 20.20
N ALA A 331 -10.83 -9.61 21.34
CA ALA A 331 -9.52 -9.08 21.66
C ALA A 331 -8.63 -10.04 22.47
N GLY A 332 -9.17 -11.16 22.95
CA GLY A 332 -8.48 -12.13 23.80
C GLY A 332 -9.04 -12.18 25.23
N ILE A 333 -8.19 -12.49 26.21
CA ILE A 333 -8.56 -12.63 27.63
C ILE A 333 -7.89 -11.52 28.44
N ASP A 334 -8.65 -10.79 29.25
CA ASP A 334 -8.10 -9.72 30.09
C ASP A 334 -7.19 -10.29 31.18
N LYS A 335 -6.02 -9.66 31.37
CA LYS A 335 -5.03 -10.07 32.35
C LYS A 335 -5.51 -9.92 33.80
N GLN A 336 -6.41 -8.97 34.08
CA GLN A 336 -6.82 -8.62 35.44
C GLN A 336 -8.07 -9.37 35.86
N THR A 337 -9.09 -9.41 35.01
CA THR A 337 -10.37 -10.08 35.31
C THR A 337 -10.40 -11.54 34.91
N GLY A 338 -9.56 -11.95 33.94
CA GLY A 338 -9.61 -13.29 33.35
C GLY A 338 -10.82 -13.51 32.43
N GLU A 339 -11.59 -12.46 32.14
CA GLU A 339 -12.75 -12.54 31.24
C GLU A 339 -12.34 -12.31 29.78
N THR A 340 -13.11 -12.88 28.85
CA THR A 340 -12.95 -12.60 27.43
C THR A 340 -13.28 -11.13 27.13
N VAL A 341 -12.41 -10.46 26.38
CA VAL A 341 -12.55 -9.06 26.00
C VAL A 341 -13.04 -8.97 24.56
N TRP A 342 -14.08 -8.18 24.36
CA TRP A 342 -14.56 -7.78 23.05
C TRP A 342 -14.45 -6.28 22.89
N VAL A 343 -13.93 -5.84 21.75
CA VAL A 343 -13.89 -4.41 21.39
C VAL A 343 -14.96 -4.11 20.35
N GLY A 344 -15.63 -2.97 20.50
CA GLY A 344 -16.79 -2.57 19.72
C GLY A 344 -16.63 -1.19 19.09
N ALA A 345 -16.86 -1.11 17.78
CA ALA A 345 -16.97 0.15 17.05
C ALA A 345 -18.44 0.48 16.82
N LEU A 346 -19.01 1.31 17.70
CA LEU A 346 -20.39 1.79 17.65
C LEU A 346 -20.45 3.10 16.87
N SER A 347 -21.34 3.17 15.90
CA SER A 347 -21.46 4.30 14.98
C SER A 347 -22.90 4.51 14.54
N TYR A 348 -23.22 5.74 14.13
CA TYR A 348 -24.52 6.09 13.58
C TYR A 348 -24.40 6.55 12.14
N ASP A 349 -25.11 5.86 11.26
CA ASP A 349 -25.23 6.25 9.86
C ASP A 349 -26.14 7.47 9.75
N ASN A 350 -25.74 8.51 9.02
CA ASN A 350 -26.55 9.70 8.79
C ASN A 350 -26.81 10.02 7.31
N GLY A 351 -26.32 9.19 6.39
CA GLY A 351 -26.40 9.42 4.95
C GLY A 351 -25.59 8.42 4.14
N LEU A 352 -25.29 8.78 2.90
CA LEU A 352 -24.41 8.05 1.99
C LEU A 352 -23.29 8.98 1.52
N THR A 353 -22.10 8.43 1.35
CA THR A 353 -20.92 9.14 0.84
C THR A 353 -20.16 8.26 -0.15
N ILE A 354 -19.46 8.91 -1.08
CA ILE A 354 -18.51 8.23 -1.97
C ILE A 354 -17.16 8.27 -1.28
N THR A 355 -16.63 7.12 -0.91
CA THR A 355 -15.37 7.01 -0.15
C THR A 355 -14.48 5.91 -0.71
N PRO A 356 -13.15 6.06 -0.59
CA PRO A 356 -12.23 4.93 -0.74
C PRO A 356 -12.53 3.83 0.29
N TYR A 357 -12.45 2.58 -0.14
CA TYR A 357 -12.66 1.38 0.69
C TYR A 357 -11.91 0.21 0.05
N GLY A 358 -11.04 -0.49 0.78
CA GLY A 358 -10.37 -1.71 0.28
C GLY A 358 -9.74 -1.63 -1.12
N GLY A 359 -9.19 -0.48 -1.50
CA GLY A 359 -8.56 -0.26 -2.82
C GLY A 359 -9.52 0.16 -3.95
N ILE A 360 -10.82 0.29 -3.67
CA ILE A 360 -11.85 0.77 -4.60
C ILE A 360 -12.47 2.09 -4.12
N ILE A 361 -13.15 2.79 -5.03
CA ILE A 361 -14.05 3.91 -4.67
C ILE A 361 -15.47 3.37 -4.77
N THR A 362 -16.23 3.51 -3.68
CA THR A 362 -17.60 2.98 -3.58
C THR A 362 -18.52 3.90 -2.78
N ILE A 363 -19.81 3.60 -2.80
CA ILE A 363 -20.83 4.31 -2.03
C ILE A 363 -21.03 3.55 -0.73
N LEU A 364 -20.69 4.18 0.40
CA LEU A 364 -20.91 3.66 1.75
C LEU A 364 -21.79 4.62 2.55
N HIS A 365 -22.20 4.18 3.74
CA HIS A 365 -22.84 5.06 4.71
C HIS A 365 -21.88 6.11 5.23
N SER A 366 -22.36 7.35 5.35
CA SER A 366 -21.65 8.39 6.09
C SER A 366 -21.92 8.21 7.58
N VAL A 367 -20.84 8.20 8.38
CA VAL A 367 -20.91 8.06 9.83
C VAL A 367 -20.97 9.44 10.48
N ALA A 368 -21.84 9.61 11.47
CA ALA A 368 -21.89 10.83 12.25
C ALA A 368 -20.58 11.01 13.05
N PRO A 369 -19.97 12.21 13.02
CA PRO A 369 -18.67 12.44 13.65
C PRO A 369 -18.71 12.38 15.20
N ASP A 370 -19.90 12.50 15.79
CA ASP A 370 -20.11 12.42 17.24
C ASP A 370 -20.29 10.96 17.70
N VAL A 371 -19.18 10.27 17.94
CA VAL A 371 -19.21 8.88 18.40
C VAL A 371 -19.58 8.75 19.87
N ASP A 372 -19.40 9.82 20.66
CA ASP A 372 -19.69 9.85 22.09
C ASP A 372 -21.21 9.89 22.33
N SER A 373 -21.96 10.63 21.51
CA SER A 373 -23.43 10.66 21.57
C SER A 373 -24.04 9.25 21.44
N GLU A 374 -23.55 8.43 20.51
CA GLU A 374 -24.05 7.06 20.34
C GLU A 374 -23.61 6.13 21.49
N ARG A 375 -22.36 6.25 21.94
CA ARG A 375 -21.84 5.53 23.10
C ARG A 375 -22.68 5.81 24.35
N ASP A 376 -22.99 7.08 24.60
CA ASP A 376 -23.73 7.49 25.79
C ASP A 376 -25.21 7.07 25.73
N LYS A 377 -25.81 6.97 24.52
CA LYS A 377 -27.11 6.33 24.33
C LYS A 377 -27.06 4.84 24.69
N LEU A 378 -26.07 4.10 24.18
CA LEU A 378 -25.90 2.69 24.52
C LEU A 378 -25.74 2.49 26.03
N LYS A 379 -24.94 3.34 26.69
CA LYS A 379 -24.80 3.32 28.16
C LYS A 379 -26.15 3.46 28.88
N GLN A 380 -26.98 4.41 28.45
CA GLN A 380 -28.32 4.60 29.04
C GLN A 380 -29.22 3.39 28.81
N ASP A 381 -29.15 2.76 27.64
CA ASP A 381 -29.94 1.56 27.33
C ASP A 381 -29.48 0.34 28.14
N VAL A 382 -28.18 0.16 28.33
CA VAL A 382 -27.63 -0.89 29.22
C VAL A 382 -28.07 -0.65 30.66
N PHE A 383 -28.02 0.60 31.15
CA PHE A 383 -28.46 0.94 32.51
C PHE A 383 -29.93 0.59 32.76
N ARG A 384 -30.80 0.66 31.74
CA ARG A 384 -32.22 0.28 31.85
C ARG A 384 -32.44 -1.23 32.03
N LEU A 385 -31.47 -2.08 31.69
CA LEU A 385 -31.56 -3.52 31.94
C LEU A 385 -31.40 -3.88 33.44
N ASN A 386 -31.24 -2.89 34.33
CA ASN A 386 -31.13 -3.02 35.78
C ASN A 386 -29.94 -3.90 36.23
N ALA A 387 -29.92 -4.32 37.50
CA ALA A 387 -28.82 -4.91 38.30
C ALA A 387 -28.13 -6.19 37.77
N GLN A 388 -28.08 -6.43 36.46
CA GLN A 388 -27.32 -7.50 35.84
C GLN A 388 -26.09 -7.00 35.11
N TRP A 389 -26.07 -5.73 34.72
CA TRP A 389 -25.01 -5.16 33.88
C TRP A 389 -24.37 -3.95 34.57
N ASN A 390 -23.05 -3.88 34.49
CA ASN A 390 -22.28 -2.66 34.78
C ASN A 390 -21.95 -1.95 33.45
N ALA A 391 -21.97 -0.62 33.46
CA ALA A 391 -21.72 0.21 32.29
C ALA A 391 -21.01 1.51 32.71
N GLU A 392 -19.70 1.59 32.46
CA GLU A 392 -18.87 2.71 32.89
C GLU A 392 -18.06 3.30 31.73
N ASN A 393 -17.90 4.63 31.72
CA ASN A 393 -17.08 5.31 30.71
C ASN A 393 -15.67 5.50 31.27
N LEU A 394 -14.72 4.70 30.83
CA LEU A 394 -13.32 4.76 31.25
C LEU A 394 -12.47 5.50 30.22
N LYS A 395 -11.49 6.29 30.67
CA LYS A 395 -10.58 7.01 29.77
C LYS A 395 -9.49 6.08 29.23
N LEU A 396 -9.80 5.37 28.15
CA LEU A 396 -8.92 4.37 27.52
C LEU A 396 -8.38 4.83 26.15
N ALA A 397 -9.12 5.68 25.44
CA ALA A 397 -8.76 6.15 24.11
C ALA A 397 -8.12 7.55 24.14
N THR A 398 -7.49 7.93 23.04
CA THR A 398 -6.97 9.28 22.84
C THR A 398 -8.10 10.24 22.53
N VAL A 399 -8.09 11.43 23.15
CA VAL A 399 -9.04 12.50 22.84
C VAL A 399 -8.82 12.96 21.40
N THR A 400 -9.90 13.05 20.62
CA THR A 400 -9.88 13.58 19.26
C THR A 400 -10.78 14.81 19.21
N ALA A 401 -10.19 15.98 19.00
CA ALA A 401 -10.94 17.22 18.90
C ALA A 401 -11.67 17.31 17.55
N LYS A 402 -12.80 18.01 17.54
CA LYS A 402 -13.56 18.28 16.31
C LYS A 402 -12.74 19.17 15.37
N ASN A 403 -12.32 18.60 14.24
CA ASN A 403 -11.59 19.30 13.18
C ASN A 403 -11.80 18.61 11.83
N ASP A 404 -11.29 19.22 10.75
CA ASP A 404 -11.41 18.67 9.39
C ASP A 404 -10.37 17.57 9.10
N SER A 405 -9.48 17.25 10.04
CA SER A 405 -8.43 16.24 9.86
C SER A 405 -8.83 14.84 10.33
N HIS A 406 -9.98 14.70 10.99
CA HIS A 406 -10.49 13.41 11.46
C HIS A 406 -11.97 13.29 11.14
N ASP A 407 -12.40 12.10 10.77
CA ASP A 407 -13.80 11.81 10.43
C ASP A 407 -14.70 11.77 11.68
N TYR A 408 -14.12 11.73 12.89
CA TYR A 408 -14.85 11.71 14.16
C TYR A 408 -14.15 12.52 15.26
N TYR A 409 -14.90 12.85 16.31
CA TYR A 409 -14.38 13.42 17.55
C TYR A 409 -14.85 12.60 18.75
N THR A 410 -14.02 12.56 19.81
CA THR A 410 -14.31 11.82 21.04
C THR A 410 -13.62 12.45 22.26
N ASP A 411 -14.27 12.36 23.42
CA ASP A 411 -13.74 12.71 24.74
C ASP A 411 -12.68 11.73 25.27
N GLY A 412 -12.34 10.70 24.48
CA GLY A 412 -11.34 9.67 24.80
C GLY A 412 -11.84 8.61 25.79
N LYS A 413 -13.14 8.65 26.16
CA LYS A 413 -13.74 7.61 26.98
C LYS A 413 -14.27 6.48 26.13
N VAL A 414 -14.19 5.28 26.67
CA VAL A 414 -14.69 4.05 26.09
C VAL A 414 -15.67 3.45 27.09
N LEU A 415 -16.85 3.07 26.61
CA LEU A 415 -17.87 2.43 27.43
C LEU A 415 -17.45 0.98 27.69
N VAL A 416 -17.15 0.65 28.94
CA VAL A 416 -16.90 -0.72 29.39
C VAL A 416 -18.19 -1.29 29.96
N VAL A 417 -18.64 -2.39 29.37
CA VAL A 417 -19.82 -3.14 29.79
C VAL A 417 -19.40 -4.52 30.28
N SER A 418 -19.88 -4.92 31.46
CA SER A 418 -19.65 -6.26 31.99
C SER A 418 -20.90 -6.77 32.68
N GLN A 419 -21.03 -8.09 32.79
CA GLN A 419 -22.06 -8.66 33.66
C GLN A 419 -21.64 -8.42 35.13
N GLN A 420 -22.58 -8.10 36.02
CA GLN A 420 -22.26 -7.91 37.44
C GLN A 420 -21.71 -9.22 38.03
N MET A 421 -20.43 -9.20 38.42
CA MET A 421 -19.83 -10.16 39.36
C MET A 421 -19.96 -9.60 40.80
N PRO A 422 -20.04 -10.44 41.85
CA PRO A 422 -20.29 -9.98 43.22
C PRO A 422 -19.23 -8.99 43.73
N VAL A 423 -19.64 -7.73 43.89
CA VAL A 423 -19.19 -6.53 44.64
C VAL A 423 -17.72 -6.32 45.07
N GLU A 424 -16.83 -7.30 45.18
CA GLU A 424 -15.49 -7.08 45.77
C GLU A 424 -14.34 -6.79 44.77
N SER A 425 -14.56 -6.92 43.46
CA SER A 425 -13.47 -6.88 42.47
C SER A 425 -13.32 -5.56 41.70
N PHE A 426 -14.29 -4.63 41.71
CA PHE A 426 -14.23 -3.48 40.80
C PHE A 426 -13.40 -2.28 41.28
N THR A 427 -13.28 -2.04 42.60
CA THR A 427 -12.57 -0.86 43.13
C THR A 427 -11.05 -0.95 43.09
N ASN A 428 -10.48 -2.12 42.77
CA ASN A 428 -9.02 -2.32 42.71
C ASN A 428 -8.50 -2.64 41.30
N VAL A 429 -9.35 -2.61 40.27
CA VAL A 429 -9.03 -3.11 38.92
C VAL A 429 -8.86 -1.99 37.89
N PHE A 430 -9.43 -0.79 38.09
CA PHE A 430 -9.31 0.31 37.11
C PHE A 430 -8.63 1.58 37.62
#